data_AF-A0ABC8KQ94-F1
#
_entry.id   AF-A0ABC8KQ94-F1
#
_cell.length_a   1.000
_cell.length_b   1.000
_cell.length_c   1.000
_cell.angle_alpha   90.00
_cell.angle_beta   90.00
_cell.angle_gamma   90.00
#
_symmetry.space_group_name_H-M   'P 1'
#
loop_
_entity.id
_entity.type
_entity.pdbx_description
1 polymer ?
#
loop_
_entity_poly.entity_id
_entity_poly.type
_entity_poly.pdbx_seq_one_letter_code
_entity_poly.pdbx_strand_id
1 'polypeptide(L)'
;MLVDDPTLLTLKRRRLSINDSMEASSSSSQAMIAGIREKYGREIRVFETSSISQRPSQASVAEEESDEFYELTPTDYYRLVASKKEDKSLKTRKLREAEEAARRAKMTKAVIRVRFPDNHTLEATFHPSEKIQCLIDLVKRALAQPEIPFYLYTTPPKKQIKDFSQDFYSAGFVPGAIVYFANDQQKDDGATPTPYLNEEILTLKDVEVITKAEEPVEPSSEPADTGTVPVDQESKPAEKKSTKPKWFKM
;
A
#
# COMPACT_ATOMS: atom_id res chain seq x y z
N MET A 1 78.94 0.16 -10.03
CA MET A 1 77.56 0.55 -9.63
C MET A 1 76.62 -0.26 -10.48
N LEU A 2 75.80 -1.11 -9.84
CA LEU A 2 74.68 -1.85 -10.43
C LEU A 2 73.83 -0.92 -11.30
N VAL A 3 73.30 -1.40 -12.43
CA VAL A 3 71.92 -1.94 -12.51
C VAL A 3 71.82 -2.82 -13.77
N ASP A 4 71.59 -4.12 -13.58
CA ASP A 4 71.10 -5.05 -14.59
C ASP A 4 69.57 -4.97 -14.64
N ASP A 5 69.02 -4.99 -15.85
CA ASP A 5 67.59 -4.90 -16.15
C ASP A 5 67.03 -6.31 -16.44
N PRO A 6 66.05 -6.82 -15.66
CA PRO A 6 65.29 -7.99 -16.07
C PRO A 6 63.81 -7.65 -16.29
N THR A 7 63.40 -7.89 -17.54
CA THR A 7 62.03 -8.05 -18.00
C THR A 7 61.18 -8.92 -17.07
N LEU A 8 60.13 -8.35 -16.46
CA LEU A 8 59.05 -9.12 -15.84
C LEU A 8 57.74 -8.98 -16.62
N LEU A 9 57.29 -10.13 -17.10
CA LEU A 9 56.06 -10.40 -17.82
C LEU A 9 54.85 -10.00 -16.96
N THR A 10 54.09 -9.00 -17.40
CA THR A 10 52.80 -8.67 -16.78
C THR A 10 51.73 -9.62 -17.29
N LEU A 11 51.32 -10.55 -16.42
CA LEU A 11 50.15 -11.40 -16.61
C LEU A 11 48.89 -10.52 -16.69
N LYS A 12 48.35 -10.42 -17.90
CA LYS A 12 47.09 -9.74 -18.20
C LYS A 12 45.95 -10.48 -17.51
N ARG A 13 45.56 -10.06 -16.30
CA ARG A 13 44.33 -10.50 -15.63
C ARG A 13 43.16 -10.17 -16.56
N ARG A 14 42.61 -11.21 -17.18
CA ARG A 14 41.31 -11.17 -17.87
C ARG A 14 40.29 -10.80 -16.80
N ARG A 15 39.87 -9.53 -16.79
CA ARG A 15 38.72 -9.08 -15.98
C ARG A 15 37.51 -9.82 -16.54
N LEU A 16 37.08 -10.87 -15.86
CA LEU A 16 35.79 -11.49 -16.12
C LEU A 16 34.76 -10.41 -15.85
N SER A 17 34.10 -9.93 -16.91
CA SER A 17 32.85 -9.19 -16.75
C SER A 17 31.84 -10.18 -16.18
N ILE A 18 31.61 -10.08 -14.88
CA ILE A 18 30.38 -10.57 -14.28
C ILE A 18 29.29 -9.75 -14.97
N ASN A 19 28.66 -10.34 -15.98
CA ASN A 19 27.49 -9.76 -16.61
C ASN A 19 26.41 -9.65 -15.54
N ASP A 20 26.07 -8.41 -15.23
CA ASP A 20 24.96 -8.02 -14.38
C ASP A 20 23.64 -8.35 -15.10
N SER A 21 23.28 -9.63 -15.09
CA SER A 21 22.03 -10.11 -15.66
C SER A 21 20.83 -9.76 -14.76
N MET A 22 21.09 -9.33 -13.52
CA MET A 22 20.09 -8.99 -12.50
C MET A 22 19.65 -7.53 -12.62
N GLU A 23 20.59 -6.60 -12.84
CA GLU A 23 20.28 -5.17 -13.08
C GLU A 23 19.48 -4.97 -14.38
N ALA A 24 19.77 -5.74 -15.44
CA ALA A 24 19.05 -5.66 -16.72
C ALA A 24 17.56 -6.06 -16.60
N SER A 25 17.26 -7.04 -15.75
CA SER A 25 15.88 -7.55 -15.54
C SER A 25 15.05 -6.57 -14.70
N SER A 26 15.66 -5.95 -13.68
CA SER A 26 15.03 -4.91 -12.87
C SER A 26 14.79 -3.62 -13.67
N SER A 27 15.77 -3.20 -14.50
CA SER A 27 15.65 -2.04 -15.38
C SER A 27 14.57 -2.20 -16.46
N SER A 28 14.50 -3.38 -17.10
CA SER A 28 13.45 -3.70 -18.09
C SER A 28 12.05 -3.68 -17.46
N SER A 29 11.91 -4.27 -16.27
CA SER A 29 10.68 -4.27 -15.48
C SER A 29 10.21 -2.86 -15.12
N GLN A 30 11.13 -2.02 -14.64
CA GLN A 30 10.86 -0.63 -14.31
C GLN A 30 10.47 0.18 -15.57
N ALA A 31 11.10 -0.10 -16.72
CA ALA A 31 10.76 0.53 -17.99
C ALA A 31 9.35 0.14 -18.46
N MET A 32 8.93 -1.12 -18.32
CA MET A 32 7.56 -1.55 -18.61
C MET A 32 6.53 -0.85 -17.71
N ILE A 33 6.80 -0.80 -16.39
CA ILE A 33 5.94 -0.10 -15.42
C ILE A 33 5.85 1.40 -15.77
N ALA A 34 6.96 2.03 -16.14
CA ALA A 34 7.00 3.42 -16.55
C ALA A 34 6.20 3.67 -17.86
N GLY A 35 6.32 2.79 -18.85
CA GLY A 35 5.57 2.87 -20.11
C GLY A 35 4.06 2.74 -19.90
N ILE A 36 3.63 1.83 -19.02
CA ILE A 36 2.22 1.69 -18.65
C ILE A 36 1.76 2.91 -17.85
N ARG A 37 2.57 3.43 -16.93
CA ARG A 37 2.28 4.68 -16.22
C ARG A 37 2.07 5.85 -17.17
N GLU A 38 2.85 5.93 -18.24
CA GLU A 38 2.70 6.95 -19.26
C GLU A 38 1.39 6.77 -20.05
N LYS A 39 1.08 5.55 -20.50
CA LYS A 39 -0.14 5.27 -21.29
C LYS A 39 -1.43 5.48 -20.51
N TYR A 40 -1.48 5.02 -19.26
CA TYR A 40 -2.68 5.11 -18.44
C TYR A 40 -2.70 6.36 -17.55
N GLY A 41 -1.59 7.10 -17.51
CA GLY A 41 -1.37 8.31 -16.71
C GLY A 41 -1.21 8.04 -15.22
N ARG A 42 -1.09 6.78 -14.80
CA ARG A 42 -1.21 6.34 -13.40
C ARG A 42 -0.44 5.05 -13.15
N GLU A 43 -0.06 4.83 -11.90
CA GLU A 43 0.50 3.55 -11.48
C GLU A 43 -0.62 2.49 -11.43
N ILE A 44 -0.41 1.41 -12.18
CA ILE A 44 -1.30 0.25 -12.28
C ILE A 44 -0.51 -0.99 -11.92
N ARG A 45 -1.13 -1.88 -11.16
CA ARG A 45 -0.58 -3.19 -10.79
C ARG A 45 -1.64 -4.25 -11.04
N VAL A 46 -1.20 -5.46 -11.40
CA VAL A 46 -2.09 -6.59 -11.64
C VAL A 46 -1.56 -7.80 -10.90
N PHE A 47 -2.43 -8.39 -10.09
CA PHE A 47 -2.11 -9.63 -9.40
C PHE A 47 -3.26 -10.62 -9.54
N GLU A 48 -2.91 -11.90 -9.50
CA GLU A 48 -3.89 -12.97 -9.42
C GLU A 48 -4.24 -13.22 -7.97
N THR A 49 -5.50 -12.98 -7.66
CA THR A 49 -6.12 -13.39 -6.40
C THR A 49 -6.57 -14.84 -6.50
N SER A 50 -5.64 -15.72 -6.85
CA SER A 50 -5.83 -17.15 -6.57
C SER A 50 -6.10 -17.25 -5.09
N SER A 51 -7.20 -17.92 -4.73
CA SER A 51 -7.57 -18.20 -3.35
C SER A 51 -6.30 -18.50 -2.58
N ILE A 52 -6.01 -17.69 -1.57
CA ILE A 52 -4.80 -17.73 -0.72
C ILE A 52 -4.59 -19.10 -0.02
N SER A 53 -5.42 -20.09 -0.37
CA SER A 53 -5.52 -21.44 0.15
C SER A 53 -4.58 -22.46 -0.52
N GLN A 54 -3.83 -22.17 -1.59
CA GLN A 54 -3.07 -23.23 -2.31
C GLN A 54 -1.55 -22.99 -2.50
N ARG A 55 -0.96 -21.99 -1.84
CA ARG A 55 0.51 -21.93 -1.71
C ARG A 55 0.90 -22.14 -0.25
N PRO A 56 1.42 -23.31 0.15
CA PRO A 56 2.02 -23.48 1.46
C PRO A 56 3.42 -22.84 1.43
N SER A 57 3.49 -21.51 1.26
CA SER A 57 4.71 -20.75 1.49
C SER A 57 4.56 -20.03 2.82
N GLN A 58 4.94 -20.71 3.90
CA GLN A 58 5.13 -20.15 5.24
C GLN A 58 4.07 -19.11 5.68
N ALA A 59 2.78 -19.40 5.49
CA ALA A 59 1.86 -19.00 6.55
C ALA A 59 2.26 -19.93 7.70
N SER A 60 2.97 -19.38 8.69
CA SER A 60 3.00 -20.01 10.01
C SER A 60 1.58 -20.49 10.26
N VAL A 61 1.41 -21.79 10.51
CA VAL A 61 0.19 -22.31 11.15
C VAL A 61 -0.24 -21.22 12.10
N ALA A 62 -1.43 -20.63 11.92
CA ALA A 62 -1.93 -19.64 12.84
C ALA A 62 -1.85 -20.34 14.20
N GLU A 63 -0.82 -20.02 14.99
CA GLU A 63 -0.62 -20.69 16.25
C GLU A 63 -1.88 -20.36 17.01
N GLU A 64 -2.56 -21.41 17.45
CA GLU A 64 -3.78 -21.28 18.23
C GLU A 64 -3.39 -20.43 19.44
N GLU A 65 -3.80 -19.16 19.42
CA GLU A 65 -3.45 -18.19 20.45
C GLU A 65 -3.94 -18.74 21.79
N SER A 66 -3.13 -18.65 22.84
CA SER A 66 -3.52 -19.15 24.16
C SER A 66 -4.74 -18.39 24.71
N ASP A 67 -5.53 -19.05 25.55
CA ASP A 67 -6.71 -18.44 26.18
C ASP A 67 -6.40 -17.13 26.92
N GLU A 68 -5.18 -16.97 27.45
CA GLU A 68 -4.71 -15.74 28.13
C GLU A 68 -4.73 -14.50 27.22
N PHE A 69 -4.58 -14.65 25.91
CA PHE A 69 -4.73 -13.54 24.95
C PHE A 69 -6.16 -12.97 24.94
N TYR A 70 -7.15 -13.82 25.20
CA TYR A 70 -8.57 -13.45 25.25
C TYR A 70 -9.00 -12.99 26.65
N GLU A 71 -8.15 -13.16 27.67
CA GLU A 71 -8.42 -12.66 29.01
C GLU A 71 -8.17 -11.14 29.10
N LEU A 72 -9.11 -10.43 29.71
CA LEU A 72 -9.02 -8.98 29.86
C LEU A 72 -7.92 -8.60 30.84
N THR A 73 -6.84 -7.98 30.36
CA THR A 73 -5.77 -7.52 31.24
C THR A 73 -6.18 -6.25 32.00
N PRO A 74 -5.55 -5.95 33.15
CA PRO A 74 -5.75 -4.67 33.83
C PRO A 74 -5.45 -3.46 32.92
N THR A 75 -4.54 -3.60 31.96
CA THR A 75 -4.22 -2.52 31.01
C THR A 75 -5.38 -2.26 30.04
N ASP A 76 -6.04 -3.32 29.55
CA ASP A 76 -7.26 -3.23 28.74
C ASP A 76 -8.39 -2.55 29.49
N TYR A 77 -8.58 -2.93 30.76
CA TYR A 77 -9.56 -2.31 31.62
C TYR A 77 -9.36 -0.78 31.73
N TYR A 78 -8.12 -0.32 31.97
CA TYR A 78 -7.86 1.12 32.02
C TYR A 78 -8.09 1.83 30.68
N ARG A 79 -7.76 1.19 29.54
CA ARG A 79 -8.06 1.73 28.20
C ARG A 79 -9.56 1.88 27.96
N LEU A 80 -10.36 0.87 28.34
CA LEU A 80 -11.82 0.89 28.22
C LEU A 80 -12.47 1.93 29.12
N VAL A 81 -11.98 2.08 30.36
CA VAL A 81 -12.50 3.10 31.28
C VAL A 81 -12.14 4.51 30.81
N ALA A 82 -10.95 4.69 30.21
CA ALA A 82 -10.54 5.97 29.62
C ALA A 82 -11.40 6.33 28.39
N SER A 83 -11.69 5.39 27.48
CA SER A 83 -12.55 5.65 26.31
C SER A 83 -14.01 5.90 26.71
N LYS A 84 -14.51 5.26 27.77
CA LYS A 84 -15.89 5.51 28.26
C LYS A 84 -16.10 6.92 28.84
N LYS A 85 -15.02 7.61 29.21
CA LYS A 85 -15.03 9.05 29.56
C LYS A 85 -15.04 9.94 28.31
N GLU A 86 -15.72 9.50 27.24
CA GLU A 86 -15.92 10.32 26.05
C GLU A 86 -16.57 11.65 26.43
N ASP A 87 -15.89 12.74 26.04
CA ASP A 87 -16.33 14.11 26.25
C ASP A 87 -17.68 14.30 25.55
N LYS A 88 -18.77 14.29 26.33
CA LYS A 88 -20.13 14.69 25.92
C LYS A 88 -20.22 16.21 25.68
N SER A 89 -19.23 16.75 24.97
CA SER A 89 -19.18 18.15 24.59
C SER A 89 -19.94 18.35 23.28
N LEU A 90 -20.66 19.46 23.19
CA LEU A 90 -21.36 19.82 21.96
C LEU A 90 -20.34 20.14 20.87
N LYS A 91 -20.20 19.26 19.87
CA LYS A 91 -19.36 19.54 18.70
C LYS A 91 -19.97 20.70 17.91
N THR A 92 -19.33 21.87 17.96
CA THR A 92 -19.74 23.02 17.16
C THR A 92 -19.57 22.72 15.66
N ARG A 93 -20.33 23.41 14.79
CA ARG A 93 -20.18 23.30 13.33
C ARG A 93 -18.72 23.49 12.88
N LYS A 94 -18.03 24.47 13.47
CA LYS A 94 -16.62 24.77 13.18
C LYS A 94 -15.70 23.59 13.51
N LEU A 95 -15.93 22.92 14.65
CA LEU A 95 -15.13 21.77 15.06
C LEU A 95 -15.32 20.58 14.12
N ARG A 96 -16.55 20.29 13.71
CA ARG A 96 -16.85 19.23 12.72
C ARG A 96 -16.24 19.51 11.35
N GLU A 97 -16.34 20.76 10.87
CA GLU A 97 -15.74 21.15 9.60
C GLU A 97 -14.21 21.08 9.62
N ALA A 98 -13.59 21.51 10.73
CA ALA A 98 -12.14 21.39 10.93
C ALA A 98 -11.67 19.94 11.03
N GLU A 99 -12.41 19.07 11.73
CA GLU A 99 -12.13 17.64 11.85
C GLU A 99 -12.22 16.95 10.49
N GLU A 100 -13.26 17.24 9.71
CA GLU A 100 -13.40 16.75 8.33
C GLU A 100 -12.28 17.25 7.41
N ALA A 101 -11.92 18.54 7.51
CA ALA A 101 -10.82 19.11 6.73
C ALA A 101 -9.48 18.46 7.09
N ALA A 102 -9.21 18.23 8.38
CA ALA A 102 -8.02 17.53 8.84
C ALA A 102 -7.99 16.08 8.34
N ARG A 103 -9.14 15.38 8.36
CA ARG A 103 -9.25 14.02 7.81
C ARG A 103 -9.02 13.99 6.30
N ARG A 104 -9.59 14.95 5.56
CA ARG A 104 -9.34 15.12 4.11
C ARG A 104 -7.86 15.38 3.84
N ALA A 105 -7.23 16.27 4.60
CA ALA A 105 -5.82 16.61 4.41
C ALA A 105 -4.87 15.43 4.67
N LYS A 106 -5.19 14.56 5.63
CA LYS A 106 -4.40 13.34 5.91
C LYS A 106 -4.48 12.31 4.79
N MET A 107 -5.58 12.29 4.05
CA MET A 107 -5.81 11.35 2.96
C MET A 107 -5.34 11.96 1.63
N THR A 108 -4.14 11.62 1.20
CA THR A 108 -3.55 12.15 -0.05
C THR A 108 -3.68 11.20 -1.23
N LYS A 109 -3.94 9.91 -0.96
CA LYS A 109 -4.01 8.82 -1.95
C LYS A 109 -5.17 7.88 -1.62
N ALA A 110 -5.77 7.32 -2.67
CA ALA A 110 -6.82 6.33 -2.62
C ALA A 110 -6.43 5.13 -3.50
N VAL A 111 -6.24 3.95 -2.93
CA VAL A 111 -5.87 2.73 -3.67
C VAL A 111 -7.13 1.93 -3.96
N ILE A 112 -7.47 1.79 -5.25
CA ILE A 112 -8.67 1.07 -5.68
C ILE A 112 -8.27 -0.24 -6.34
N ARG A 113 -8.88 -1.33 -5.88
CA ARG A 113 -8.69 -2.68 -6.40
C ARG A 113 -9.96 -3.14 -7.11
N VAL A 114 -9.86 -3.40 -8.41
CA VAL A 114 -10.96 -3.94 -9.21
C VAL A 114 -10.75 -5.43 -9.39
N ARG A 115 -11.61 -6.25 -8.78
CA ARG A 115 -11.57 -7.70 -8.87
C ARG A 115 -12.43 -8.20 -10.02
N PHE A 116 -11.82 -8.98 -10.91
CA PHE A 116 -12.47 -9.58 -12.06
C PHE A 116 -12.96 -11.02 -11.74
N PRO A 117 -13.94 -11.54 -12.51
CA PRO A 117 -14.44 -12.90 -12.36
C PRO A 117 -13.41 -14.00 -12.65
N ASP A 118 -12.33 -13.67 -13.34
CA ASP A 118 -11.21 -14.56 -13.72
C ASP A 118 -10.10 -14.62 -12.65
N ASN A 119 -10.37 -14.11 -11.44
CA ASN A 119 -9.44 -13.98 -10.31
C ASN A 119 -8.31 -12.96 -10.51
N HIS A 120 -8.29 -12.18 -11.60
CA HIS A 120 -7.38 -11.05 -11.71
C HIS A 120 -7.87 -9.87 -10.87
N THR A 121 -6.94 -9.15 -10.25
CA THR A 121 -7.22 -7.89 -9.57
C THR A 121 -6.33 -6.80 -10.12
N LEU A 122 -6.97 -5.74 -10.61
CA LEU A 122 -6.34 -4.53 -11.08
C LEU A 122 -6.28 -3.51 -9.94
N GLU A 123 -5.09 -3.18 -9.47
CA GLU A 123 -4.87 -2.13 -8.49
C GLU A 123 -4.42 -0.84 -9.18
N ALA A 124 -5.03 0.27 -8.79
CA ALA A 124 -4.67 1.59 -9.29
C ALA A 124 -4.75 2.64 -8.18
N THR A 125 -3.84 3.61 -8.24
CA THR A 125 -3.79 4.72 -7.28
C THR A 125 -4.49 5.95 -7.85
N PHE A 126 -5.41 6.52 -7.07
CA PHE A 126 -6.20 7.70 -7.38
C PHE A 126 -5.99 8.79 -6.32
N HIS A 127 -6.26 10.04 -6.70
CA HIS A 127 -6.39 11.11 -5.71
C HIS A 127 -7.83 11.13 -5.13
N PRO A 128 -8.03 11.34 -3.82
CA PRO A 128 -9.35 11.28 -3.18
C PRO A 128 -10.44 12.19 -3.75
N SER A 129 -10.03 13.33 -4.34
CA SER A 129 -10.93 14.31 -4.96
C SER A 129 -11.33 13.96 -6.40
N GLU A 130 -10.79 12.88 -6.96
CA GLU A 130 -11.14 12.43 -8.30
C GLU A 130 -12.49 11.75 -8.33
N LYS A 131 -13.13 11.83 -9.51
CA LYS A 131 -14.44 11.25 -9.76
C LYS A 131 -14.33 9.76 -10.03
N ILE A 132 -15.38 9.02 -9.66
CA ILE A 132 -15.54 7.61 -10.00
C ILE A 132 -15.48 7.38 -11.52
N GLN A 133 -15.89 8.36 -12.34
CA GLN A 133 -15.74 8.30 -13.79
C GLN A 133 -14.31 7.97 -14.22
N CYS A 134 -13.28 8.50 -13.55
CA CYS A 134 -11.89 8.20 -13.85
C CYS A 134 -11.55 6.70 -13.67
N LEU A 135 -12.19 6.03 -12.70
CA LEU A 135 -12.07 4.58 -12.52
C LEU A 135 -12.74 3.83 -13.67
N ILE A 136 -13.94 4.25 -14.08
CA ILE A 136 -14.66 3.62 -15.20
C ILE A 136 -13.85 3.75 -16.50
N ASP A 137 -13.31 4.94 -16.79
CA ASP A 137 -12.48 5.19 -17.97
C ASP A 137 -11.15 4.42 -17.92
N LEU A 138 -10.59 4.23 -16.72
CA LEU A 138 -9.41 3.39 -16.53
C LEU A 138 -9.73 1.92 -16.84
N VAL A 139 -10.78 1.38 -16.23
CA VAL A 139 -11.21 -0.01 -16.45
C VAL A 139 -11.54 -0.22 -17.92
N LYS A 140 -12.27 0.70 -18.55
CA LYS A 140 -12.64 0.60 -19.97
C LYS A 140 -11.42 0.56 -20.91
N ARG A 141 -10.36 1.32 -20.60
CA ARG A 141 -9.07 1.24 -21.32
C ARG A 141 -8.28 -0.02 -21.01
N ALA A 142 -8.47 -0.58 -19.81
CA ALA A 142 -7.78 -1.78 -19.37
C ALA A 142 -8.41 -3.09 -19.89
N LEU A 143 -9.67 -3.04 -20.36
CA LEU A 143 -10.38 -4.17 -20.93
C LEU A 143 -9.88 -4.52 -22.33
N ALA A 144 -9.81 -5.82 -22.62
CA ALA A 144 -9.58 -6.34 -23.98
C ALA A 144 -10.74 -6.02 -24.94
N GLN A 145 -11.97 -5.98 -24.42
CA GLN A 145 -13.18 -5.72 -25.18
C GLN A 145 -13.96 -4.53 -24.59
N PRO A 146 -13.60 -3.28 -24.95
CA PRO A 146 -14.23 -2.07 -24.41
C PRO A 146 -15.68 -1.84 -24.88
N GLU A 147 -16.11 -2.55 -25.93
CA GLU A 147 -17.47 -2.48 -26.49
C GLU A 147 -18.52 -3.12 -25.60
N ILE A 148 -18.11 -4.02 -24.69
CA ILE A 148 -19.05 -4.82 -23.91
C ILE A 148 -19.48 -4.06 -22.65
N PRO A 149 -20.79 -3.92 -22.39
CA PRO A 149 -21.28 -3.18 -21.24
C PRO A 149 -20.95 -3.88 -19.93
N PHE A 150 -20.24 -3.19 -19.05
CA PHE A 150 -19.89 -3.69 -17.72
C PHE A 150 -20.44 -2.78 -16.62
N TYR A 151 -20.48 -3.31 -15.40
CA TYR A 151 -20.81 -2.55 -14.22
C TYR A 151 -19.89 -2.90 -13.05
N LEU A 152 -19.68 -1.92 -12.18
CA LEU A 152 -18.90 -2.06 -10.95
C LEU A 152 -19.82 -2.08 -9.74
N TYR A 153 -19.51 -2.93 -8.76
CA TYR A 153 -20.30 -3.06 -7.54
C TYR A 153 -19.43 -3.35 -6.31
N THR A 154 -19.96 -3.01 -5.14
CA THR A 154 -19.37 -3.37 -3.84
C THR A 154 -20.22 -4.43 -3.15
N THR A 155 -19.61 -5.27 -2.31
CA THR A 155 -20.28 -6.31 -1.52
C THR A 155 -19.56 -6.51 -0.18
N PRO A 156 -20.25 -6.90 0.91
CA PRO A 156 -21.71 -7.10 1.06
C PRO A 156 -22.40 -5.91 1.78
N PRO A 157 -23.64 -5.49 1.41
CA PRO A 157 -24.54 -6.03 0.39
C PRO A 157 -24.18 -5.56 -1.03
N LYS A 158 -24.70 -6.25 -2.07
CA LYS A 158 -24.44 -5.90 -3.48
C LYS A 158 -25.01 -4.53 -3.82
N LYS A 159 -24.15 -3.52 -3.92
CA LYS A 159 -24.50 -2.16 -4.31
C LYS A 159 -23.74 -1.78 -5.58
N GLN A 160 -24.47 -1.55 -6.67
CA GLN A 160 -23.88 -1.05 -7.91
C GLN A 160 -23.52 0.42 -7.78
N ILE A 161 -22.39 0.80 -8.38
CA ILE A 161 -21.92 2.18 -8.43
C ILE A 161 -22.57 2.85 -9.66
N LYS A 162 -23.55 3.72 -9.43
CA LYS A 162 -24.28 4.44 -10.49
C LYS A 162 -23.81 5.89 -10.65
N ASP A 163 -23.37 6.50 -9.56
CA ASP A 163 -23.02 7.92 -9.52
C ASP A 163 -21.57 8.16 -9.93
N PHE A 164 -21.31 8.22 -11.24
CA PHE A 164 -19.94 8.41 -11.76
C PHE A 164 -19.35 9.81 -11.48
N SER A 165 -20.20 10.80 -11.17
CA SER A 165 -19.76 12.16 -10.85
C SER A 165 -19.27 12.33 -9.41
N GLN A 166 -19.53 11.36 -8.53
CA GLN A 166 -19.13 11.39 -7.13
C GLN A 166 -17.62 11.21 -7.00
N ASP A 167 -17.01 11.87 -6.01
CA ASP A 167 -15.60 11.72 -5.66
C ASP A 167 -15.34 10.49 -4.78
N PHE A 168 -14.12 9.94 -4.84
CA PHE A 168 -13.76 8.76 -4.04
C PHE A 168 -13.93 8.99 -2.54
N TYR A 169 -13.67 10.20 -2.04
CA TYR A 169 -13.83 10.51 -0.62
C TYR A 169 -15.30 10.44 -0.18
N SER A 170 -16.21 11.09 -0.92
CA SER A 170 -17.65 11.01 -0.61
C SER A 170 -18.23 9.62 -0.84
N ALA A 171 -17.66 8.83 -1.76
CA ALA A 171 -18.04 7.44 -1.98
C ALA A 171 -17.54 6.48 -0.89
N GLY A 172 -16.66 6.94 0.00
CA GLY A 172 -16.07 6.13 1.07
C GLY A 172 -14.96 5.19 0.60
N PHE A 173 -14.32 5.48 -0.54
CA PHE A 173 -13.29 4.63 -1.15
C PHE A 173 -11.86 5.01 -0.75
N VAL A 174 -11.71 5.71 0.37
CA VAL A 174 -10.45 6.27 0.85
C VAL A 174 -10.21 5.74 2.27
N PRO A 175 -9.01 5.21 2.59
CA PRO A 175 -7.75 5.25 1.83
C PRO A 175 -7.65 4.17 0.73
N GLY A 176 -8.59 3.24 0.68
CA GLY A 176 -8.71 2.30 -0.42
C GLY A 176 -10.02 1.54 -0.37
N ALA A 177 -10.35 0.90 -1.49
CA ALA A 177 -11.56 0.10 -1.64
C ALA A 177 -11.33 -1.06 -2.60
N ILE A 178 -12.08 -2.15 -2.38
CA ILE A 178 -12.20 -3.26 -3.31
C ILE A 178 -13.57 -3.16 -3.98
N VAL A 179 -13.55 -3.20 -5.30
CA VAL A 179 -14.72 -3.13 -6.16
C VAL A 179 -14.71 -4.35 -7.07
N TYR A 180 -15.88 -4.90 -7.35
CA TYR A 180 -16.03 -6.09 -8.17
C TYR A 180 -16.52 -5.68 -9.55
N PHE A 181 -15.91 -6.29 -10.56
CA PHE A 181 -16.30 -6.17 -11.95
C PHE A 181 -17.31 -7.26 -12.31
N ALA A 182 -18.36 -6.89 -13.03
CA ALA A 182 -19.24 -7.84 -13.69
C ALA A 182 -19.62 -7.32 -15.07
N ASN A 183 -19.81 -8.26 -15.97
CA ASN A 183 -20.19 -8.05 -17.36
C ASN A 183 -21.41 -8.92 -17.67
N ASP A 184 -22.30 -8.45 -18.54
CA ASP A 184 -23.47 -9.18 -19.03
C ASP A 184 -23.14 -9.97 -20.30
N GLN A 185 -21.96 -10.61 -20.33
CA GLN A 185 -21.62 -11.50 -21.45
C GLN A 185 -22.50 -12.74 -21.38
N GLN A 186 -23.25 -12.98 -22.46
CA GLN A 186 -23.73 -14.32 -22.76
C GLN A 186 -22.49 -15.20 -22.90
N LYS A 187 -22.27 -16.11 -21.93
CA LYS A 187 -21.24 -17.14 -22.05
C LYS A 187 -21.59 -17.99 -23.27
N ASP A 188 -20.93 -17.72 -24.38
CA ASP A 188 -20.96 -18.63 -25.52
C ASP A 188 -20.18 -19.89 -25.13
N ASP A 189 -20.90 -20.99 -24.98
CA ASP A 189 -20.51 -22.21 -24.24
C ASP A 189 -19.42 -23.05 -24.96
N GLY A 190 -18.72 -22.46 -25.94
CA GLY A 190 -17.76 -23.14 -26.81
C GLY A 190 -16.53 -22.33 -27.23
N ALA A 191 -16.42 -21.05 -26.84
CA ALA A 191 -15.23 -20.24 -27.11
C ALA A 191 -14.24 -20.31 -25.95
N THR A 192 -12.95 -20.42 -26.26
CA THR A 192 -11.85 -20.30 -25.28
C THR A 192 -12.07 -19.07 -24.39
N PRO A 193 -11.84 -19.16 -23.06
CA PRO A 193 -12.07 -18.04 -22.15
C PRO A 193 -11.18 -16.87 -22.56
N THR A 194 -11.78 -15.86 -23.17
CA THR A 194 -11.07 -14.62 -23.50
C THR A 194 -10.81 -13.86 -22.21
N PRO A 195 -9.56 -13.46 -21.92
CA PRO A 195 -9.25 -12.69 -20.72
C PRO A 195 -10.00 -11.35 -20.73
N TYR A 196 -10.42 -10.88 -19.55
CA TYR A 196 -11.11 -9.59 -19.45
C TYR A 196 -10.14 -8.42 -19.63
N LEU A 197 -8.91 -8.55 -19.13
CA LEU A 197 -7.86 -7.54 -19.21
C LEU A 197 -7.02 -7.67 -20.49
N ASN A 198 -6.52 -6.53 -20.98
CA ASN A 198 -5.56 -6.50 -22.09
C ASN A 198 -4.29 -7.31 -21.78
N GLU A 199 -3.71 -7.95 -22.80
CA GLU A 199 -2.47 -8.72 -22.68
C GLU A 199 -1.29 -7.87 -22.15
N GLU A 200 -1.20 -6.60 -22.58
CA GLU A 200 -0.19 -5.63 -22.08
C GLU A 200 -0.27 -5.46 -20.55
N ILE A 201 -1.48 -5.46 -20.01
CA ILE A 201 -1.73 -5.28 -18.57
C ILE A 201 -1.54 -6.60 -17.82
N LEU A 202 -1.90 -7.73 -18.43
CA LEU A 202 -1.65 -9.05 -17.86
C LEU A 202 -0.15 -9.37 -17.75
N THR A 203 0.67 -8.89 -18.68
CA THR A 203 2.14 -9.09 -18.65
C THR A 203 2.78 -8.45 -17.40
N LEU A 204 2.16 -7.43 -16.79
CA LEU A 204 2.64 -6.85 -15.52
C LEU A 204 2.60 -7.82 -14.35
N LYS A 205 1.73 -8.82 -14.39
CA LYS A 205 1.58 -9.82 -13.34
C LYS A 205 2.90 -10.56 -13.06
N ASP A 206 3.67 -10.82 -14.10
CA ASP A 206 4.93 -11.58 -14.00
C ASP A 206 6.10 -10.71 -13.49
N VAL A 207 5.99 -9.39 -13.63
CA VAL A 207 7.02 -8.42 -13.22
C VAL A 207 7.05 -8.23 -11.70
N GLU A 208 5.90 -8.31 -11.03
CA GLU A 208 5.82 -8.18 -9.56
C GLU A 208 6.31 -9.42 -8.81
N VAL A 209 6.23 -10.61 -9.42
CA VAL A 209 6.77 -11.85 -8.82
C VAL A 209 8.29 -11.77 -8.65
N ILE A 210 8.97 -11.07 -9.56
CA ILE A 210 10.42 -10.92 -9.56
C ILE A 210 10.86 -9.89 -8.51
N THR A 211 10.14 -8.78 -8.37
CA THR A 211 10.48 -7.74 -7.36
C THR A 211 10.16 -8.14 -5.92
N LYS A 212 9.24 -9.09 -5.69
CA LYS A 212 8.94 -9.61 -4.34
C LYS A 212 9.86 -10.76 -3.89
N ALA A 213 10.60 -11.38 -4.81
CA ALA A 213 11.54 -12.47 -4.50
C ALA A 213 12.93 -11.99 -4.03
N GLU A 214 13.22 -10.68 -4.09
CA GLU A 214 14.55 -10.10 -3.84
C GLU A 214 14.66 -9.21 -2.59
N GLU A 215 13.81 -9.38 -1.56
CA GLU A 215 14.23 -9.03 -0.18
C GLU A 215 14.70 -10.28 0.58
N PRO A 216 15.96 -10.75 0.40
CA PRO A 216 16.63 -11.50 1.44
C PRO A 216 16.93 -10.53 2.58
N VAL A 217 16.13 -10.61 3.63
CA VAL A 217 16.51 -10.13 4.97
C VAL A 217 17.63 -11.04 5.45
N GLU A 218 18.88 -10.64 5.19
CA GLU A 218 20.03 -11.28 5.86
C GLU A 218 20.10 -10.81 7.32
N PRO A 219 20.31 -11.74 8.27
CA PRO A 219 20.36 -11.46 9.69
C PRO A 219 21.74 -10.91 10.06
N SER A 220 21.79 -9.69 10.58
CA SER A 220 22.99 -9.18 11.24
C SER A 220 22.87 -9.37 12.76
N SER A 221 23.40 -10.50 13.24
CA SER A 221 24.14 -10.58 14.51
C SER A 221 25.33 -9.62 14.44
N GLU A 222 25.87 -8.95 15.44
CA GLU A 222 26.02 -9.06 16.92
C GLU A 222 26.75 -7.73 17.35
N PRO A 223 27.19 -7.45 18.60
CA PRO A 223 26.93 -8.09 19.88
C PRO A 223 26.52 -7.10 21.00
N ALA A 224 26.14 -7.67 22.15
CA ALA A 224 26.20 -6.99 23.45
C ALA A 224 27.68 -6.73 23.84
N ASP A 225 27.98 -5.61 24.51
CA ASP A 225 28.40 -5.60 25.92
C ASP A 225 28.71 -4.20 26.48
N THR A 226 28.48 -4.06 27.80
CA THR A 226 29.09 -3.17 28.81
C THR A 226 29.18 -1.64 28.61
N GLY A 227 28.16 -0.96 29.14
CA GLY A 227 28.24 -0.02 30.27
C GLY A 227 29.23 1.17 30.28
N THR A 228 28.71 2.40 30.35
CA THR A 228 29.13 3.38 31.36
C THR A 228 28.07 4.47 31.57
N VAL A 229 27.76 4.74 32.84
CA VAL A 229 26.91 5.83 33.35
C VAL A 229 27.62 7.18 33.15
N PRO A 230 26.90 8.30 32.95
CA PRO A 230 27.01 9.34 33.98
C PRO A 230 25.66 9.93 34.43
N VAL A 231 25.71 10.23 35.73
CA VAL A 231 24.71 10.80 36.63
C VAL A 231 24.63 12.33 36.47
N ASP A 232 23.42 12.85 36.76
CA ASP A 232 23.01 14.20 37.14
C ASP A 232 23.19 15.40 36.19
N GLN A 233 22.05 16.03 35.83
CA GLN A 233 21.74 17.35 36.39
C GLN A 233 20.24 17.72 36.24
N GLU A 234 19.57 17.73 37.38
CA GLU A 234 18.31 18.42 37.64
C GLU A 234 18.52 19.94 37.56
N SER A 235 17.64 20.65 36.83
CA SER A 235 17.50 22.11 36.98
C SER A 235 16.04 22.48 37.26
N LYS A 236 15.87 23.03 38.46
CA LYS A 236 14.64 23.57 39.05
C LYS A 236 14.14 24.84 38.33
N PRO A 237 12.89 25.27 38.61
CA PRO A 237 12.06 26.07 37.70
C PRO A 237 12.33 27.57 37.78
N ALA A 238 12.13 28.25 36.64
CA ALA A 238 12.09 29.70 36.56
C ALA A 238 10.79 30.25 37.18
N GLU A 239 10.95 31.17 38.13
CA GLU A 239 9.89 31.95 38.76
C GLU A 239 9.06 32.73 37.74
N LYS A 240 7.75 32.49 37.68
CA LYS A 240 6.79 33.38 36.99
C LYS A 240 5.96 34.12 38.03
N LYS A 241 6.14 35.44 38.06
CA LYS A 241 5.38 36.39 38.88
C LYS A 241 3.88 36.22 38.64
N SER A 242 3.13 35.98 39.70
CA SER A 242 1.66 35.89 39.69
C SER A 242 1.03 37.27 39.47
N THR A 243 0.82 37.65 38.21
CA THR A 243 -0.01 38.82 37.90
C THR A 243 -1.47 38.38 37.83
N LYS A 244 -2.23 38.67 38.89
CA LYS A 244 -3.69 38.46 38.89
C LYS A 244 -4.31 39.24 37.73
N PRO A 245 -5.11 38.60 36.85
CA PRO A 245 -5.74 39.29 35.73
C PRO A 245 -6.86 40.21 36.23
N LYS A 246 -6.97 41.40 35.60
CA LYS A 246 -7.82 42.53 36.03
C LYS A 246 -9.34 42.27 36.07
N TRP A 247 -9.81 41.08 35.68
CA TRP A 247 -11.22 40.70 35.78
C TRP A 247 -11.58 40.03 37.12
N PHE A 248 -10.59 39.73 37.96
CA PHE A 248 -10.79 39.07 39.25
C PHE A 248 -10.79 40.09 40.40
N LYS A 249 -11.94 40.70 40.67
CA LYS A 249 -12.23 41.44 41.91
C LYS A 249 -13.51 40.89 42.54
N MET A 250 -13.37 40.38 43.77
CA MET A 250 -14.44 40.33 44.78
C MET A 250 -14.65 41.73 45.34
#